data_AF-K1RH76-F1
#
_entry.id   AF-K1RH76-F1
#
_cell.length_a   1.000
_cell.length_b   1.000
_cell.length_c   1.000
_cell.angle_alpha   90.00
_cell.angle_beta   90.00
_cell.angle_gamma   90.00
#
_symmetry.space_group_name_H-M   'P 1'
#
loop_
_entity.id
_entity.type
_entity.pdbx_description
1 polymer ?
#
loop_
_entity_poly.entity_id
_entity_poly.type
_entity_poly.pdbx_seq_one_letter_code
_entity_poly.pdbx_strand_id
1 'polypeptide(L)'
;MLTIPQIIDPSVPLGPDDSCNVEVQRFGEAVVPDFPIPYHTEIMERFDGIDLDAARRVSGNGFYYLMGDIARLHEAVLAYARDFMIGKGFTYCIPPFMIHGNVVEGVMSQ
;
A
#
# COMPACT_ATOMS: atom_id res chain seq x y z
N MET A 1 22.51 -14.40 13.61
CA MET A 1 22.98 -13.46 12.58
C MET A 1 21.82 -12.75 11.87
N LEU A 2 20.65 -13.38 11.70
CA LEU A 2 19.45 -12.78 11.07
C LEU A 2 18.68 -11.76 11.94
N THR A 3 19.14 -11.47 13.15
CA THR A 3 18.48 -10.58 14.12
C THR A 3 19.15 -9.21 14.23
N ILE A 4 20.25 -9.00 13.51
CA ILE A 4 20.98 -7.73 13.51
C ILE A 4 20.50 -6.94 12.28
N PRO A 5 19.91 -5.74 12.46
CA PRO A 5 19.43 -4.93 11.35
C PRO A 5 20.59 -4.36 10.53
N GLN A 6 20.26 -3.79 9.36
CA GLN A 6 21.22 -3.04 8.55
C GLN A 6 21.78 -1.82 9.29
N ILE A 7 23.04 -1.49 9.02
CA ILE A 7 23.66 -0.28 9.54
C ILE A 7 23.02 0.92 8.83
N ILE A 8 22.56 1.88 9.63
CA ILE A 8 21.94 3.11 9.15
C ILE A 8 22.99 3.97 8.43
N ASP A 9 22.66 4.46 7.22
CA ASP A 9 23.54 5.36 6.48
C ASP A 9 23.73 6.69 7.26
N PRO A 10 24.95 7.28 7.28
CA PRO A 10 25.21 8.54 7.98
C PRO A 10 24.29 9.71 7.57
N SER A 11 23.67 9.67 6.40
CA SER A 11 22.73 10.71 5.96
C SER A 11 21.34 10.62 6.61
N VAL A 12 21.00 9.52 7.28
CA VAL A 12 19.67 9.30 7.84
C VAL A 12 19.52 10.06 9.17
N PRO A 13 18.48 10.90 9.33
CA PRO A 13 18.20 11.57 10.61
C PRO A 13 18.02 10.58 11.76
N LEU A 14 18.64 10.87 12.90
CA LEU A 14 18.48 10.06 14.10
C LEU A 14 17.17 10.43 14.82
N GLY A 15 16.40 9.42 15.19
CA GLY A 15 15.16 9.58 15.95
C GLY A 15 14.68 8.25 16.55
N PRO A 16 13.96 8.28 17.67
CA PRO A 16 13.40 7.09 18.29
C PRO A 16 12.18 6.53 17.56
N ASP A 17 11.47 7.36 16.80
CA ASP A 17 10.20 7.03 16.14
C ASP A 17 9.91 7.97 14.96
N ASP A 18 8.73 7.81 14.36
CA ASP A 18 8.26 8.56 13.20
C ASP A 18 8.01 10.06 13.47
N SER A 19 7.92 10.48 14.73
CA SER A 19 7.79 11.91 15.09
C SER A 19 9.06 12.72 14.75
N CYS A 20 10.19 12.03 14.58
CA CYS A 20 11.47 12.63 14.22
C CYS A 20 11.76 12.61 12.70
N ASN A 21 10.81 12.12 11.89
CA ASN A 21 10.95 12.16 10.44
C ASN A 21 10.97 13.61 9.94
N VAL A 22 11.89 13.90 9.01
CA VAL A 22 12.05 15.23 8.42
C VAL A 22 11.38 15.26 7.06
N GLU A 23 10.40 16.15 6.87
CA GLU A 23 9.77 16.37 5.57
C GLU A 23 10.76 17.06 4.61
N VAL A 24 11.12 16.37 3.53
CA VAL A 24 12.08 16.89 2.54
C VAL A 24 11.38 17.73 1.46
N GLN A 25 10.17 17.34 1.05
CA GLN A 25 9.45 18.00 -0.03
C GLN A 25 7.94 17.80 0.09
N ARG A 26 7.20 18.83 -0.34
CA ARG A 26 5.74 18.84 -0.49
C ARG A 26 5.34 19.23 -1.90
N PHE A 27 4.33 18.57 -2.45
CA PHE A 27 3.76 18.91 -3.75
C PHE A 27 2.26 19.12 -3.64
N GLY A 28 1.79 20.26 -4.14
CA GLY A 28 0.38 20.66 -4.03
C GLY A 28 0.00 21.10 -2.61
N GLU A 29 -1.24 21.55 -2.48
CA GLU A 29 -1.83 21.96 -1.21
C GLU A 29 -3.03 21.06 -0.91
N ALA A 30 -3.18 20.67 0.36
CA ALA A 30 -4.31 19.85 0.79
C ALA A 30 -5.60 20.68 0.74
N VAL A 31 -6.58 20.22 -0.02
CA VAL A 31 -7.90 20.84 -0.07
C VAL A 31 -8.79 20.16 0.97
N VAL A 32 -9.27 20.92 1.94
CA VAL A 32 -10.26 20.48 2.93
C VAL A 32 -11.59 21.11 2.56
N PRO A 33 -12.57 20.32 2.06
CA PRO A 33 -13.90 20.83 1.76
C PRO A 33 -14.65 21.26 3.02
N ASP A 34 -15.62 22.18 2.88
CA ASP A 34 -16.49 22.64 3.97
C ASP A 34 -17.67 21.68 4.24
N PHE A 35 -17.39 20.38 4.20
CA PHE A 35 -18.36 19.34 4.55
C PHE A 35 -17.67 18.18 5.29
N PRO A 36 -18.41 17.41 6.11
CA PRO A 36 -17.87 16.23 6.75
C PRO A 36 -17.38 15.21 5.72
N ILE A 37 -16.08 14.90 5.74
CA ILE A 37 -15.46 13.95 4.82
C ILE A 37 -15.75 12.53 5.34
N PRO A 38 -16.53 11.71 4.60
CA PRO A 38 -16.76 10.31 5.00
C PRO A 38 -15.46 9.51 4.91
N TYR A 39 -15.37 8.45 5.71
CA TYR A 39 -14.24 7.52 5.61
C TYR A 39 -14.29 6.79 4.27
N HIS A 40 -13.13 6.39 3.73
CA HIS A 40 -13.06 5.84 2.37
C HIS A 40 -13.93 4.58 2.18
N THR A 41 -14.11 3.75 3.21
CA THR A 41 -15.00 2.58 3.14
C THR A 41 -16.47 2.98 3.03
N GLU A 42 -16.90 4.01 3.78
CA GLU A 42 -18.27 4.54 3.70
C GLU A 42 -18.56 5.09 2.30
N ILE A 43 -17.56 5.69 1.64
CA ILE A 43 -17.69 6.13 0.25
C ILE A 43 -17.91 4.92 -0.66
N MET A 44 -17.09 3.88 -0.53
CA MET A 44 -17.17 2.68 -1.35
C MET A 44 -18.48 1.91 -1.13
N GLU A 45 -18.99 1.85 0.10
CA GLU A 45 -20.28 1.23 0.45
C GLU A 45 -21.45 1.91 -0.26
N ARG A 46 -21.44 3.24 -0.40
CA ARG A 46 -22.47 3.99 -1.14
C ARG A 46 -22.53 3.65 -2.64
N PHE A 47 -21.49 3.03 -3.18
CA PHE A 47 -21.41 2.56 -4.57
C PHE A 47 -21.59 1.05 -4.69
N ASP A 48 -22.01 0.35 -3.63
CA ASP A 48 -22.04 -1.12 -3.56
C ASP A 48 -20.68 -1.74 -3.96
N GLY A 49 -19.60 -1.02 -3.65
CA GLY A 49 -18.26 -1.28 -4.17
C GLY A 49 -17.32 -1.98 -3.20
N ILE A 50 -17.76 -2.27 -1.99
CA ILE A 50 -16.99 -3.00 -0.98
C ILE A 50 -17.89 -3.92 -0.15
N ASP A 51 -17.40 -5.13 0.16
CA ASP A 51 -18.04 -6.05 1.12
C ASP A 51 -17.01 -6.50 2.17
N LEU A 52 -17.08 -5.85 3.34
CA LEU A 52 -16.22 -6.16 4.48
C LEU A 52 -16.71 -7.38 5.26
N ASP A 53 -18.02 -7.65 5.27
CA ASP A 53 -18.59 -8.72 6.10
C ASP A 53 -18.36 -10.08 5.46
N ALA A 54 -18.50 -10.20 4.14
CA ALA A 54 -18.10 -11.40 3.43
C ALA A 54 -16.60 -11.64 3.57
N ALA A 55 -15.77 -10.61 3.45
CA ALA A 55 -14.32 -10.75 3.60
C ALA A 55 -13.93 -11.21 5.02
N ARG A 56 -14.58 -10.66 6.06
CA ARG A 56 -14.38 -11.12 7.45
C ARG A 56 -14.76 -12.59 7.64
N ARG A 57 -15.86 -13.05 7.04
CA ARG A 57 -16.26 -14.46 7.12
C ARG A 57 -15.27 -15.40 6.41
N VAL A 58 -14.67 -14.94 5.31
CA VAL A 58 -13.78 -15.78 4.49
C VAL A 58 -12.33 -15.77 4.97
N SER A 59 -11.80 -14.61 5.39
CA SER A 59 -10.38 -14.42 5.66
C SER A 59 -10.07 -13.78 7.02
N GLY A 60 -11.06 -13.25 7.73
CA GLY A 60 -10.88 -12.58 9.02
C GLY A 60 -10.70 -11.06 8.92
N ASN A 61 -10.22 -10.44 10.00
CA ASN A 61 -10.06 -8.99 10.07
C ASN A 61 -8.91 -8.51 9.16
N GLY A 62 -9.08 -7.34 8.53
CA GLY A 62 -8.10 -6.75 7.62
C GLY A 62 -8.28 -7.10 6.14
N PHE A 63 -9.29 -7.89 5.78
CA PHE A 63 -9.62 -8.25 4.39
C PHE A 63 -10.89 -7.55 3.91
N TYR A 64 -11.00 -7.36 2.59
CA TYR A 64 -12.14 -6.74 1.92
C TYR A 64 -12.35 -7.34 0.52
N TYR A 65 -13.60 -7.41 0.06
CA TYR A 65 -13.91 -7.57 -1.36
C TYR A 65 -14.12 -6.19 -1.98
N LEU A 66 -13.46 -5.90 -3.10
CA LEU A 66 -13.80 -4.76 -3.95
C LEU A 66 -14.76 -5.23 -5.04
N MET A 67 -15.75 -4.41 -5.35
CA MET A 67 -16.84 -4.76 -6.27
C MET A 67 -17.14 -3.63 -7.25
N GLY A 68 -17.80 -3.98 -8.36
CA GLY A 68 -18.30 -3.02 -9.35
C GLY A 68 -17.25 -2.04 -9.87
N ASP A 69 -17.62 -0.77 -9.96
CA ASP A 69 -16.74 0.28 -10.48
C ASP A 69 -15.58 0.62 -9.51
N ILE A 70 -15.72 0.34 -8.21
CA ILE A 70 -14.61 0.47 -7.25
C ILE A 70 -13.51 -0.55 -7.56
N ALA A 71 -13.86 -1.81 -7.83
CA ALA A 71 -12.89 -2.82 -8.27
C ALA A 71 -12.23 -2.45 -9.60
N ARG A 72 -12.99 -1.90 -10.55
CA ARG A 72 -12.44 -1.44 -11.84
C ARG A 72 -11.47 -0.27 -11.66
N LEU A 73 -11.79 0.67 -10.76
CA LEU A 73 -10.90 1.78 -10.44
C LEU A 73 -9.58 1.28 -9.81
N HIS A 74 -9.66 0.31 -8.90
CA HIS A 74 -8.48 -0.33 -8.31
C HIS A 74 -7.55 -0.90 -9.39
N GLU A 75 -8.09 -1.69 -10.32
CA GLU A 75 -7.32 -2.25 -11.44
C GLU A 75 -6.76 -1.18 -12.37
N ALA A 76 -7.52 -0.11 -12.63
CA ALA A 76 -7.06 1.00 -13.47
C ALA A 76 -5.83 1.71 -12.86
N VAL A 77 -5.80 1.90 -11.54
CA VAL A 77 -4.65 2.47 -10.83
C VAL A 77 -3.43 1.55 -10.93
N LEU A 78 -3.61 0.23 -10.75
CA LEU A 78 -2.53 -0.75 -10.91
C LEU A 78 -1.97 -0.73 -12.34
N ALA A 79 -2.84 -0.71 -13.35
CA ALA A 79 -2.44 -0.64 -14.75
C ALA A 79 -1.67 0.66 -15.06
N TYR A 80 -2.13 1.80 -14.55
CA TYR A 80 -1.43 3.07 -14.70
C TYR A 80 -0.02 3.02 -14.08
N ALA A 81 0.10 2.54 -12.84
CA ALA A 81 1.39 2.44 -12.17
C ALA A 81 2.35 1.49 -12.90
N ARG A 82 1.85 0.35 -13.39
CA ARG A 82 2.61 -0.58 -14.24
C ARG A 82 3.18 0.13 -15.47
N ASP A 83 2.32 0.77 -16.25
CA ASP A 83 2.72 1.37 -17.53
C ASP A 83 3.62 2.59 -17.31
N PHE A 84 3.40 3.35 -16.23
CA PHE A 84 4.28 4.43 -15.81
C PHE A 84 5.71 3.91 -15.54
N MET A 85 5.85 2.80 -14.79
CA MET A 85 7.16 2.22 -14.48
C MET A 85 7.83 1.57 -15.69
N ILE A 86 7.07 0.92 -16.58
CA ILE A 86 7.59 0.46 -17.87
C ILE A 86 8.17 1.63 -18.66
N GLY A 87 7.47 2.76 -18.70
CA GLY A 87 7.95 3.99 -19.33
C GLY A 87 9.23 4.57 -18.71
N LYS A 88 9.55 4.19 -17.46
CA LYS A 88 10.83 4.53 -16.79
C LYS A 88 11.95 3.52 -17.05
N GLY A 89 11.71 2.50 -17.88
CA GLY A 89 12.70 1.49 -18.26
C GLY A 89 12.72 0.23 -17.39
N PHE A 90 11.72 0.06 -16.50
CA PHE A 90 11.60 -1.17 -15.69
C PHE A 90 10.98 -2.30 -16.52
N THR A 91 11.44 -3.53 -16.29
CA THR A 91 10.81 -4.72 -16.88
C THR A 91 9.61 -5.13 -16.04
N TYR A 92 8.43 -5.23 -16.65
CA TYR A 92 7.25 -5.74 -15.98
C TYR A 92 7.36 -7.25 -15.75
N CYS A 93 7.13 -7.69 -14.51
CA CYS A 93 7.21 -9.08 -14.09
C CYS A 93 6.00 -9.41 -13.21
N ILE A 94 5.41 -10.60 -13.42
CA ILE A 94 4.42 -11.20 -12.53
C ILE A 94 5.10 -12.40 -11.86
N PRO A 95 5.50 -12.30 -10.58
CA PRO A 95 6.18 -13.38 -9.89
C PRO A 95 5.19 -14.42 -9.34
N PRO A 96 5.67 -15.61 -8.91
CA PRO A 96 4.87 -16.51 -8.08
C PRO A 96 4.49 -15.85 -6.74
N PHE A 97 3.23 -15.99 -6.32
CA PHE A 97 2.74 -15.40 -5.07
C PHE A 97 2.94 -16.30 -3.84
N MET A 98 3.18 -17.60 -4.06
CA MET A 98 3.60 -18.53 -3.03
C MET A 98 5.07 -18.86 -3.26
N ILE A 99 5.90 -18.64 -2.24
CA ILE A 99 7.36 -18.80 -2.32
C ILE A 99 7.88 -19.67 -1.17
N HIS A 100 9.06 -20.26 -1.36
CA HIS A 100 9.72 -21.06 -0.33
C HIS A 100 10.22 -20.18 0.83
N GLY A 101 10.22 -20.74 2.04
CA GLY A 101 10.64 -20.03 3.27
C GLY A 101 12.05 -19.47 3.20
N ASN A 102 13.00 -20.20 2.60
CA ASN A 102 14.38 -19.73 2.43
C ASN A 102 14.49 -18.46 1.57
N VAL A 103 13.56 -18.22 0.65
CA VAL A 103 13.50 -16.98 -0.14
C VAL A 103 13.01 -15.82 0.73
N VAL A 104 12.01 -16.06 1.57
CA VAL A 104 11.48 -15.08 2.53
C VAL A 104 12.56 -14.69 3.56
N GLU A 105 13.29 -15.68 4.09
CA GLU A 105 14.39 -15.48 5.02
C GLU A 105 15.52 -14.62 4.45
N GLY A 106 15.68 -14.59 3.13
CA GLY A 106 16.69 -13.77 2.46
C GLY A 106 16.37 -12.27 2.39
N VAL A 107 15.12 -11.87 2.62
CA VAL A 107 14.66 -10.47 2.43
C VAL A 107 13.93 -9.89 3.63
N MET A 108 13.37 -10.72 4.51
CA MET A 108 12.69 -10.25 5.70
C MET A 108 13.70 -9.90 6.79
N SER A 109 13.48 -8.75 7.43
CA SER A 109 14.07 -8.47 8.74
C SER A 109 13.23 -9.21 9.78
N GLN A 110 13.88 -10.09 10.57
CA GLN A 110 13.25 -10.86 11.66
C GLN A 110 13.18 -10.05 12.94
#